data_AF-A0A955P7U3-F1
#
_entry.id   AF-A0A955P7U3-F1
#
_cell.length_a   1.000
_cell.length_b   1.000
_cell.length_c   1.000
_cell.angle_alpha   90.00
_cell.angle_beta   90.00
_cell.angle_gamma   90.00
#
_symmetry.space_group_name_H-M   'P 1'
#
loop_
_entity.id
_entity.type
_entity.pdbx_description
1 polymer ?
#
loop_
_entity_poly.entity_id
_entity_poly.type
_entity_poly.pdbx_seq_one_letter_code
_entity_poly.pdbx_strand_id
1 'polypeptide(L)' 'ALEKLREVYEQTASPYHAASRLWVDAIIDPRETRQALDHLLRIVSLAPIPEGFNLGVFQV' A
#
# COMPACT_ATOMS: atom_id res chain seq x y z
N ALA A 1 -27.11 16.66 -3.26
CA ALA A 1 -26.09 16.14 -4.20
C ALA A 1 -24.73 16.04 -3.52
N LEU A 2 -24.23 17.15 -2.95
CA LEU A 2 -22.96 17.17 -2.22
C LEU A 2 -22.91 16.21 -1.01
N GLU A 3 -23.98 16.12 -0.24
CA GLU A 3 -24.05 15.23 0.94
C GLU A 3 -23.92 13.75 0.54
N LYS A 4 -24.63 13.32 -0.51
CA LYS A 4 -24.48 11.97 -1.08
C LYS A 4 -23.05 11.70 -1.55
N LEU A 5 -22.40 12.69 -2.16
CA LEU A 5 -21.01 12.56 -2.58
C LEU A 5 -20.10 12.37 -1.37
N ARG A 6 -20.26 13.20 -0.33
CA ARG A 6 -19.46 13.11 0.90
C ARG A 6 -19.62 11.75 1.57
N GLU A 7 -20.84 11.25 1.64
CA GLU A 7 -21.14 9.93 2.23
C GLU A 7 -20.43 8.79 1.48
N VAL A 8 -20.40 8.82 0.14
CA VAL A 8 -19.64 7.86 -0.67
C VAL A 8 -18.14 7.92 -0.36
N TYR A 9 -17.58 9.12 -0.24
CA TYR A 9 -16.16 9.28 0.12
C TYR A 9 -15.86 8.81 1.54
N GLU A 10 -16.71 9.11 2.52
CA GLU A 10 -16.51 8.65 3.90
C GLU A 10 -16.53 7.11 3.98
N GLN A 11 -17.43 6.45 3.23
CA GLN A 11 -17.50 4.99 3.20
C GLN A 11 -16.29 4.36 2.52
N THR A 12 -15.80 4.96 1.43
CA THR A 12 -14.68 4.42 0.64
C THR A 12 -13.30 4.76 1.23
N ALA A 13 -13.20 5.83 2.04
CA ALA A 13 -11.96 6.25 2.69
C ALA A 13 -11.58 5.38 3.91
N SER A 14 -12.47 4.52 4.38
CA SER A 14 -12.18 3.62 5.49
C SER A 14 -11.08 2.61 5.13
N PRO A 15 -10.05 2.39 5.98
CA PRO A 15 -9.03 1.36 5.75
C PRO A 15 -9.62 -0.04 5.55
N TYR A 16 -10.74 -0.34 6.21
CA TYR A 16 -11.43 -1.62 6.06
C TYR A 16 -12.07 -1.78 4.67
N HIS A 17 -12.49 -0.68 4.04
CA HIS A 17 -12.98 -0.68 2.67
C HIS A 17 -11.87 -1.06 1.68
N ALA A 18 -10.65 -0.57 1.91
CA ALA A 18 -9.48 -0.94 1.12
C ALA A 18 -9.04 -2.40 1.37
N ALA A 19 -8.99 -2.82 2.63
CA ALA A 19 -8.57 -4.17 3.03
C ALA A 19 -9.53 -5.25 2.49
N SER A 20 -10.84 -5.03 2.55
CA SER A 20 -11.84 -5.96 1.98
C SER A 20 -11.72 -6.16 0.46
N ARG A 21 -11.00 -5.28 -0.24
CA ARG A 21 -10.72 -5.35 -1.68
C ARG A 21 -9.30 -5.76 -2.00
N LEU A 22 -8.51 -6.10 -0.98
CA LEU A 22 -7.08 -6.43 -1.12
C LEU A 22 -6.29 -5.30 -1.78
N TRP A 23 -6.72 -4.04 -1.60
CA TRP A 23 -5.92 -2.89 -2.01
C TRP A 23 -4.73 -2.65 -1.07
N VAL A 24 -4.84 -3.18 0.15
CA VAL A 24 -3.78 -3.22 1.16
C VAL A 24 -3.70 -4.63 1.71
N ASP A 25 -2.48 -5.08 2.03
CA ASP A 25 -2.25 -6.44 2.55
C ASP A 25 -2.64 -6.59 4.02
N ALA A 26 -2.47 -5.53 4.81
CA ALA A 26 -2.78 -5.54 6.24
C ALA A 26 -3.07 -4.14 6.79
N ILE A 27 -3.94 -4.07 7.80
CA ILE A 27 -4.07 -2.93 8.71
C ILE A 27 -3.30 -3.29 9.98
N ILE A 28 -2.28 -2.49 10.33
CA ILE A 28 -1.38 -2.77 11.45
C ILE A 28 -1.45 -1.68 12.51
N ASP A 29 -1.05 -1.99 13.75
CA ASP A 29 -0.83 -0.96 14.76
C ASP A 29 0.35 -0.08 14.31
N PRO A 30 0.23 1.26 14.34
CA PRO A 30 1.34 2.16 13.97
C PRO A 30 2.66 1.85 14.69
N ARG A 31 2.60 1.33 15.92
CA ARG A 31 3.76 0.95 16.73
C ARG A 31 4.49 -0.29 16.19
N GLU A 32 3.80 -1.15 15.46
CA GLU A 32 4.34 -2.39 14.87
C GLU A 32 5.01 -2.17 13.51
N THR A 33 4.87 -0.97 12.91
CA THR A 33 5.41 -0.63 11.58
C THR A 33 6.88 -1.02 11.42
N ARG A 34 7.73 -0.76 12.42
CA ARG A 34 9.16 -1.11 12.35
C ARG A 34 9.40 -2.61 12.27
N GLN A 35 8.64 -3.40 13.03
CA GLN A 35 8.79 -4.85 13.04
C GLN A 35 8.29 -5.47 11.73
N ALA A 36 7.16 -4.97 11.22
CA ALA A 36 6.62 -5.38 9.92
C ALA A 36 7.64 -5.13 8.80
N LEU A 37 8.23 -3.93 8.74
CA LEU A 37 9.24 -3.60 7.73
C LEU A 37 10.52 -4.44 7.86
N ASP A 38 11.02 -4.67 9.08
CA ASP A 38 12.20 -5.53 9.29
C ASP A 38 11.95 -6.96 8.78
N HIS A 39 10.79 -7.53 9.11
CA HIS A 39 10.41 -8.87 8.67
C HIS A 39 10.28 -8.96 7.15
N LEU A 40 9.57 -8.02 6.52
CA LEU A 40 9.35 -8.00 5.08
C LEU A 40 10.67 -7.81 4.31
N LEU A 41 11.55 -6.90 4.77
CA LEU A 41 12.84 -6.67 4.14
C LEU A 41 13.73 -7.93 4.19
N ARG A 42 13.72 -8.67 5.30
CA ARG A 42 14.43 -9.95 5.39
C ARG A 42 13.93 -10.95 4.35
N ILE A 43 12.61 -11.06 4.20
CA ILE A 43 12.02 -11.96 3.19
C ILE A 43 12.42 -11.53 1.78
N VAL A 44 12.28 -10.25 1.45
CA VAL A 44 12.60 -9.71 0.11
C VAL A 44 14.08 -9.86 -0.23
N SER A 45 14.98 -9.78 0.77
CA SER A 45 16.43 -9.94 0.57
C SER A 45 16.87 -11.32 0.09
N LEU A 46 15.98 -12.32 0.14
CA LEU A 46 16.26 -13.67 -0.37
C LEU A 46 16.16 -13.74 -1.90
N ALA A 47 15.55 -12.75 -2.55
CA ALA A 47 15.46 -12.68 -4.00
C ALA A 47 16.75 -12.09 -4.61
N PRO A 48 17.17 -12.56 -5.81
CA PRO A 48 18.29 -11.97 -6.52
C PRO A 48 18.01 -10.51 -6.88
N ILE A 49 19.01 -9.65 -6.72
CA ILE A 49 18.90 -8.23 -7.06
C ILE A 49 18.93 -8.08 -8.58
N PRO A 50 17.93 -7.41 -9.20
CA PRO A 50 17.94 -7.15 -10.65
C PRO A 50 19.15 -6.32 -11.07
N GLU A 51 19.77 -6.65 -12.21
CA GLU A 51 21.00 -6.02 -12.70
C GLU A 51 20.85 -4.53 -13.07
N GLY A 52 19.63 -4.01 -13.17
CA GLY A 52 19.40 -2.60 -13.49
C GLY A 52 17.93 -2.19 -13.39
N PHE A 53 17.71 -0.87 -13.35
CA PHE A 53 16.39 -0.26 -13.39
C PHE A 53 16.13 0.31 -14.79
N ASN A 54 15.41 -0.45 -15.61
CA ASN A 54 15.11 -0.06 -17.00
C ASN A 54 13.97 0.96 -17.02
N LEU A 55 14.31 2.23 -17.23
CA LEU A 55 13.36 3.34 -17.32
C LEU A 55 12.72 3.43 -18.72
N GLY A 56 11.45 3.84 -18.76
CA GLY A 56 10.77 4.23 -20.00
C GLY A 56 11.17 5.62 -20.49
N VAL A 57 10.50 6.10 -21.54
CA VAL A 57 10.70 7.46 -22.06
C VAL A 57 10.12 8.48 -21.08
N PHE A 58 10.93 9.47 -20.68
CA PHE A 58 10.45 10.62 -19.91
C PHE A 58 9.71 11.59 -20.82
N GLN A 59 8.50 12.01 -20.42
CA GLN A 59 7.81 13.13 -21.06
C GLN A 59 8.37 14.45 -20.51
N VAL A 60 8.77 15.34 -21.43
CA VAL A 60 9.22 16.71 -21.16
C VAL A 60 8.19 17.73 -21.64
#